data_AF-A0A3R6K0E2-F1
#
_entry.id   AF-A0A3R6K0E2-F1
#
_cell.length_a   1.000
_cell.length_b   1.000
_cell.length_c   1.000
_cell.angle_alpha   90.00
_cell.angle_beta   90.00
_cell.angle_gamma   90.00
#
_symmetry.space_group_name_H-M   'P 1'
#
loop_
_entity.id
_entity.type
_entity.pdbx_description
1 polymer ?
#
loop_
_entity_poly.entity_id
_entity_poly.type
_entity_poly.pdbx_seq_one_letter_code
_entity_poly.pdbx_strand_id
1 'polypeptide(L)'
;MTIFDYLKKNCEVAIYTDEYGNTYMETKEWEYEKIISGAIEISNKADDAIVWLIPKEVYEKHSEIEIAIAGDESVNPVRNVRRPYYRMRGVPVTAEQAFDIIRRTDRFLNFYVSAVRSHEDYIGCVNFENCLIQKNHYPTGYGWIRADGTIGANATTQKYPTVREFIEEWYKLLYAFPYLNLIIAVTGWNEGPWGDETVSEEEFCKEVAVGIYVHDRKIEILNPPNTIAKYKGYNKRYGTPPEKFEREYYEKHKYERYKTEQANPAYLRKCIEAYGLDADKILKRG
;
A
#
# COMPACT_ATOMS: atom_id res chain seq x y z
N MET A 1 -19.45 0.66 2.79
CA MET A 1 -19.68 -0.80 2.80
C MET A 1 -18.51 -1.46 3.50
N THR A 2 -18.67 -2.62 4.13
CA THR A 2 -17.54 -3.35 4.74
C THR A 2 -16.66 -3.99 3.65
N ILE A 3 -15.50 -4.54 4.03
CA ILE A 3 -14.71 -5.38 3.12
C ILE A 3 -15.53 -6.58 2.61
N PHE A 4 -16.34 -7.20 3.46
CA PHE A 4 -17.13 -8.38 3.08
C PHE A 4 -18.22 -8.03 2.08
N ASP A 5 -18.89 -6.89 2.28
CA ASP A 5 -19.84 -6.36 1.29
C ASP A 5 -19.16 -6.08 -0.04
N TYR A 6 -17.97 -5.48 0.00
CA TYR A 6 -17.18 -5.19 -1.19
C TYR A 6 -16.81 -6.47 -1.94
N LEU A 7 -16.28 -7.48 -1.24
CA LEU A 7 -15.88 -8.77 -1.81
C LEU A 7 -17.07 -9.52 -2.43
N LYS A 8 -18.19 -9.58 -1.70
CA LYS A 8 -19.43 -10.21 -2.18
C LYS A 8 -19.96 -9.54 -3.45
N LYS A 9 -19.90 -8.22 -3.51
CA LYS A 9 -20.43 -7.44 -4.64
C LYS A 9 -19.51 -7.45 -5.86
N ASN A 10 -18.19 -7.37 -5.65
CA ASN A 10 -17.23 -7.03 -6.70
C ASN A 10 -16.28 -8.17 -7.10
N CYS A 11 -16.27 -9.29 -6.36
CA CYS A 11 -15.24 -10.31 -6.54
C CYS A 11 -15.78 -11.74 -6.65
N GLU A 12 -17.07 -11.91 -7.00
CA GLU A 12 -17.72 -13.21 -7.22
C GLU A 12 -17.58 -14.20 -6.04
N VAL A 13 -17.61 -13.66 -4.82
CA VAL A 13 -17.46 -14.43 -3.59
C VAL A 13 -18.82 -14.70 -2.96
N ALA A 14 -19.08 -15.94 -2.55
CA ALA A 14 -20.23 -16.29 -1.73
C ALA A 14 -19.86 -16.18 -0.24
N ILE A 15 -20.69 -15.47 0.54
CA ILE A 15 -20.46 -15.25 1.97
C ILE A 15 -21.74 -15.61 2.74
N TYR A 16 -21.60 -16.46 3.75
CA TYR A 16 -22.68 -16.86 4.67
C TYR A 16 -22.16 -16.97 6.11
N THR A 17 -23.07 -16.84 7.08
CA THR A 17 -22.74 -16.81 8.51
C THR A 17 -23.55 -17.86 9.25
N ASP A 18 -22.93 -18.59 10.18
CA ASP A 18 -23.60 -19.59 11.01
C ASP A 18 -24.27 -19.00 12.27
N GLU A 19 -24.91 -19.86 13.06
CA GLU A 19 -25.57 -19.47 14.33
C GLU A 19 -24.59 -18.99 15.43
N TYR A 20 -23.31 -19.31 15.30
CA TYR A 20 -22.24 -18.91 16.24
C TYR A 20 -21.59 -17.58 15.84
N GLY A 21 -21.94 -17.03 14.67
CA GLY A 21 -21.37 -15.81 14.12
C GLY A 21 -20.07 -16.03 13.35
N ASN A 22 -19.67 -17.27 13.08
CA ASN A 22 -18.56 -17.54 12.16
C ASN A 22 -19.03 -17.30 10.73
N THR A 23 -18.15 -16.69 9.94
CA THR A 23 -18.44 -16.39 8.55
C THR A 23 -17.64 -17.33 7.66
N TYR A 24 -18.27 -17.82 6.61
CA TYR A 24 -17.69 -18.69 5.61
C TYR A 24 -17.67 -17.96 4.29
N MET A 25 -16.53 -18.02 3.63
CA MET A 25 -16.28 -17.36 2.36
C MET A 25 -15.85 -18.39 1.32
N GLU A 26 -16.68 -18.58 0.31
CA GLU A 26 -16.46 -19.51 -0.80
C GLU A 26 -16.07 -18.74 -2.05
N THR A 27 -14.97 -19.16 -2.68
CA THR A 27 -14.35 -18.46 -3.81
C THR A 27 -13.56 -19.41 -4.68
N LYS A 28 -13.29 -19.01 -5.92
CA LYS A 28 -12.39 -19.73 -6.85
C LYS A 28 -10.95 -19.19 -6.84
N GLU A 29 -10.71 -18.06 -6.17
CA GLU A 29 -9.38 -17.45 -6.12
C GLU A 29 -8.68 -17.78 -4.80
N TRP A 30 -7.41 -18.17 -4.88
CA TRP A 30 -6.59 -18.59 -3.73
C TRP A 30 -6.03 -17.41 -2.90
N GLU A 31 -6.09 -16.18 -3.41
CA GLU A 31 -5.32 -15.05 -2.85
C GLU A 31 -6.00 -14.37 -1.66
N TYR A 32 -7.21 -14.79 -1.26
CA TYR A 32 -7.99 -14.14 -0.23
C TYR A 32 -7.45 -14.28 1.21
N GLU A 33 -6.68 -15.33 1.51
CA GLU A 33 -5.94 -15.43 2.80
C GLU A 33 -5.09 -14.18 3.03
N LYS A 34 -4.50 -13.65 1.96
CA LYS A 34 -3.64 -12.48 2.01
C LYS A 34 -4.41 -11.19 2.18
N ILE A 35 -5.73 -11.21 2.05
CA ILE A 35 -6.62 -10.06 2.24
C ILE A 35 -7.21 -10.10 3.65
N ILE A 36 -7.73 -11.25 4.09
CA ILE A 36 -8.35 -11.43 5.41
C ILE A 36 -7.41 -12.20 6.35
N SER A 37 -6.50 -11.47 7.00
CA SER A 37 -5.60 -12.04 8.00
C SER A 37 -6.37 -12.71 9.16
N GLY A 38 -6.04 -13.96 9.45
CA GLY A 38 -6.74 -14.78 10.45
C GLY A 38 -7.90 -15.62 9.89
N ALA A 39 -8.18 -15.56 8.58
CA ALA A 39 -9.00 -16.55 7.91
C ALA A 39 -8.27 -17.90 7.85
N ILE A 40 -9.04 -19.00 7.89
CA ILE A 40 -8.55 -20.37 7.94
C ILE A 40 -9.10 -21.13 6.74
N GLU A 41 -8.24 -21.68 5.89
CA GLU A 41 -8.69 -22.55 4.79
C GLU A 41 -9.24 -23.86 5.35
N ILE A 42 -10.47 -24.22 4.97
CA ILE A 42 -11.13 -25.47 5.38
C ILE A 42 -11.60 -26.33 4.19
N SER A 43 -11.37 -25.88 2.96
CA SER A 43 -11.70 -26.65 1.74
C SER A 43 -10.87 -27.92 1.61
N ASN A 44 -11.46 -28.94 0.98
CA ASN A 44 -10.70 -30.11 0.54
C ASN A 44 -10.05 -29.82 -0.81
N LYS A 45 -8.82 -30.30 -1.05
CA LYS A 45 -8.08 -30.06 -2.31
C LYS A 45 -8.75 -30.66 -3.56
N ALA A 46 -9.81 -31.46 -3.39
CA ALA A 46 -10.59 -32.07 -4.45
C ALA A 46 -11.80 -31.22 -4.89
N ASP A 47 -12.12 -30.14 -4.18
CA ASP A 47 -13.26 -29.29 -4.48
C ASP A 47 -12.89 -28.17 -5.47
N ASP A 48 -13.84 -27.79 -6.32
CA ASP A 48 -13.67 -26.70 -7.30
C ASP A 48 -13.72 -25.30 -6.66
N ALA A 49 -14.07 -25.21 -5.37
CA ALA A 49 -14.17 -23.97 -4.62
C ALA A 49 -13.34 -24.03 -3.34
N ILE A 50 -12.64 -22.94 -3.05
CA ILE A 50 -11.87 -22.72 -1.84
C ILE A 50 -12.79 -22.12 -0.79
N VAL A 51 -12.81 -22.71 0.40
CA VAL A 51 -13.67 -22.29 1.50
C VAL A 51 -12.80 -21.80 2.65
N TRP A 52 -13.01 -20.55 3.04
CA TRP A 52 -12.35 -19.91 4.17
C TRP A 52 -13.31 -19.76 5.34
N LEU A 53 -12.93 -20.28 6.50
CA LEU A 53 -13.54 -19.97 7.78
C LEU A 53 -12.97 -18.66 8.30
N ILE A 54 -13.84 -17.72 8.63
CA ILE A 54 -13.52 -16.42 9.21
C ILE A 54 -14.17 -16.40 10.59
N PRO A 55 -13.39 -16.63 11.67
CA PRO A 55 -13.91 -16.59 13.03
C PRO A 55 -14.62 -15.27 13.31
N LYS A 56 -15.64 -15.30 14.18
CA LYS A 56 -16.44 -14.12 14.51
C LYS A 56 -15.60 -12.87 14.84
N GLU A 57 -14.59 -13.03 15.70
CA GLU A 57 -13.71 -11.92 16.12
C GLU A 57 -12.89 -11.36 14.95
N VAL A 58 -12.47 -12.22 14.02
CA VAL A 58 -11.78 -11.81 12.78
C VAL A 58 -12.75 -11.05 11.89
N TYR A 59 -13.96 -11.57 11.70
CA TYR A 59 -15.00 -10.90 10.91
C TYR A 59 -15.33 -9.52 11.47
N GLU A 60 -15.56 -9.40 12.78
CA GLU A 60 -15.88 -8.13 13.43
C GLU A 60 -14.75 -7.11 13.24
N LYS A 61 -13.50 -7.51 13.51
CA LYS A 61 -12.34 -6.62 13.35
C LYS A 61 -12.12 -6.17 11.90
N HIS A 62 -12.27 -7.08 10.94
CA HIS A 62 -12.14 -6.76 9.51
C HIS A 62 -13.30 -5.88 9.00
N SER A 63 -14.47 -5.94 9.65
CA SER A 63 -15.65 -5.12 9.34
C SER A 63 -15.57 -3.68 9.87
N GLU A 64 -14.60 -3.38 10.74
CA GLU A 64 -14.36 -2.01 11.23
C GLU A 64 -13.82 -1.08 10.14
N ILE A 65 -13.35 -1.63 9.01
CA ILE A 65 -12.84 -0.85 7.88
C ILE A 65 -13.96 -0.61 6.87
N GLU A 66 -14.25 0.66 6.62
CA GLU A 66 -15.23 1.09 5.63
C GLU A 66 -14.59 1.30 4.25
N ILE A 67 -15.25 0.81 3.21
CA ILE A 67 -14.92 1.10 1.81
C ILE A 67 -16.06 1.91 1.21
N ALA A 68 -15.73 3.01 0.55
CA ALA A 68 -16.66 3.84 -0.20
C ALA A 68 -16.12 4.08 -1.61
N ILE A 69 -16.97 3.93 -2.63
CA ILE A 69 -16.59 4.17 -4.03
C ILE A 69 -17.51 5.26 -4.57
N ALA A 70 -16.92 6.39 -4.95
CA ALA A 70 -17.63 7.51 -5.54
C ALA A 70 -17.80 7.28 -7.05
N GLY A 71 -19.05 7.07 -7.50
CA GLY A 71 -19.40 6.95 -8.92
C GLY A 71 -19.77 5.53 -9.34
N ASP A 72 -19.72 5.28 -10.65
CA ASP A 72 -20.03 3.99 -11.24
C ASP A 72 -18.83 3.03 -11.10
N GLU A 73 -18.99 2.00 -10.29
CA GLU A 73 -17.98 0.95 -10.03
C GLU A 73 -17.56 0.18 -11.30
N SER A 74 -18.36 0.22 -12.37
CA SER A 74 -18.01 -0.40 -13.65
C SER A 74 -16.99 0.40 -14.46
N VAL A 75 -16.80 1.69 -14.12
CA VAL A 75 -15.79 2.54 -14.74
C VAL A 75 -14.46 2.32 -14.04
N ASN A 76 -13.49 1.72 -14.75
CA ASN A 76 -12.11 1.63 -14.29
C ASN A 76 -11.29 2.80 -14.90
N PRO A 77 -11.08 3.90 -14.16
CA PRO A 77 -10.47 5.13 -14.66
C PRO A 77 -8.98 4.98 -15.03
N VAL A 78 -8.35 3.88 -14.63
CA VAL A 78 -6.94 3.56 -14.92
C VAL A 78 -6.80 2.30 -15.78
N ARG A 79 -7.90 1.81 -16.37
CA ARG A 79 -7.87 0.60 -17.23
C ARG A 79 -6.91 0.79 -18.39
N ASN A 80 -6.02 -0.19 -18.58
CA ASN A 80 -5.00 -0.21 -19.63
C ASN A 80 -4.00 0.96 -19.58
N VAL A 81 -3.96 1.72 -18.48
CA VAL A 81 -2.96 2.77 -18.28
C VAL A 81 -1.69 2.11 -17.74
N ARG A 82 -0.59 2.21 -18.49
CA ARG A 82 0.68 1.60 -18.10
C ARG A 82 1.36 2.47 -17.04
N ARG A 83 1.49 1.96 -15.81
CA ARG A 83 2.19 2.63 -14.69
C ARG A 83 1.78 4.11 -14.53
N PRO A 84 0.49 4.39 -14.29
CA PRO A 84 0.03 5.75 -14.05
C PRO A 84 0.86 6.45 -12.98
N TYR A 85 1.07 7.74 -13.21
CA TYR A 85 1.72 8.62 -12.25
C TYR A 85 0.78 8.86 -11.08
N TYR A 86 1.35 9.01 -9.89
CA TYR A 86 0.61 9.41 -8.72
C TYR A 86 1.38 10.40 -7.86
N ARG A 87 0.62 11.19 -7.11
CA ARG A 87 1.14 11.97 -5.98
C ARG A 87 0.40 11.58 -4.72
N MET A 88 1.17 11.22 -3.70
CA MET A 88 0.69 10.88 -2.37
C MET A 88 1.12 11.95 -1.36
N ARG A 89 0.20 12.36 -0.49
CA ARG A 89 0.47 13.23 0.66
C ARG A 89 -0.30 12.72 1.86
N GLY A 90 0.34 12.67 3.03
CA GLY A 90 -0.29 12.19 4.26
C GLY A 90 0.07 13.00 5.48
N VAL A 91 -0.74 12.81 6.52
CA VAL A 91 -0.44 13.27 7.88
C VAL A 91 0.80 12.50 8.36
N PRO A 92 1.87 13.19 8.82
CA PRO A 92 3.05 12.52 9.33
C PRO A 92 2.74 11.60 10.51
N VAL A 93 3.50 10.52 10.61
CA VAL A 93 3.43 9.55 11.71
C VAL A 93 4.66 9.70 12.61
N THR A 94 4.70 8.99 13.74
CA THR A 94 5.92 8.98 14.57
C THR A 94 7.04 8.17 13.90
N ALA A 95 8.29 8.37 14.31
CA ALA A 95 9.42 7.56 13.83
C ALA A 95 9.26 6.07 14.17
N GLU A 96 8.63 5.75 15.30
CA GLU A 96 8.31 4.37 15.68
C GLU A 96 7.27 3.75 14.73
N GLN A 97 6.20 4.49 14.41
CA GLN A 97 5.21 4.08 13.42
C GLN A 97 5.81 3.94 12.02
N ALA A 98 6.70 4.86 11.62
CA ALA A 98 7.41 4.75 10.36
C ALA A 98 8.30 3.52 10.31
N PHE A 99 9.02 3.22 11.39
CA PHE A 99 9.81 2.00 11.51
C PHE A 99 8.95 0.75 11.34
N ASP A 100 7.79 0.70 11.99
CA ASP A 100 6.85 -0.42 11.88
C ASP A 100 6.30 -0.59 10.45
N ILE A 101 5.96 0.52 9.78
CA ILE A 101 5.52 0.49 8.38
C ILE A 101 6.65 -0.01 7.48
N ILE A 102 7.85 0.56 7.60
CA ILE A 102 8.98 0.25 6.71
C ILE A 102 9.38 -1.22 6.84
N ARG A 103 9.52 -1.76 8.06
CA ARG A 103 9.92 -3.16 8.24
C ARG A 103 8.92 -4.14 7.62
N ARG A 104 7.63 -3.78 7.52
CA ARG A 104 6.54 -4.65 7.05
C ARG A 104 6.19 -4.46 5.57
N THR A 105 6.73 -3.43 4.92
CA THR A 105 6.36 -3.07 3.53
C THR A 105 7.56 -2.95 2.59
N ASP A 106 8.77 -2.73 3.09
CA ASP A 106 9.94 -2.55 2.22
C ASP A 106 10.23 -3.82 1.39
N ARG A 107 10.35 -3.61 0.09
CA ARG A 107 10.57 -4.64 -0.92
C ARG A 107 11.89 -5.37 -0.73
N PHE A 108 12.92 -4.72 -0.19
CA PHE A 108 14.20 -5.37 0.06
C PHE A 108 14.04 -6.60 0.93
N LEU A 109 13.22 -6.51 1.99
CA LEU A 109 13.03 -7.59 2.94
C LEU A 109 12.35 -8.80 2.29
N ASN A 110 11.39 -8.58 1.39
CA ASN A 110 10.73 -9.64 0.63
C ASN A 110 11.68 -10.37 -0.34
N PHE A 111 12.50 -9.63 -1.08
CA PHE A 111 13.33 -10.25 -2.13
C PHE A 111 14.67 -10.80 -1.62
N TYR A 112 15.24 -10.21 -0.57
CA TYR A 112 16.60 -10.51 -0.13
C TYR A 112 16.66 -11.15 1.27
N VAL A 113 15.56 -11.20 2.01
CA VAL A 113 15.48 -11.90 3.30
C VAL A 113 14.36 -12.93 3.25
N SER A 114 14.67 -14.14 2.75
CA SER A 114 13.68 -15.20 2.51
C SER A 114 12.80 -15.53 3.73
N ALA A 115 13.37 -15.47 4.94
CA ALA A 115 12.64 -15.69 6.17
C ALA A 115 11.56 -14.62 6.44
N VAL A 116 11.76 -13.38 5.99
CA VAL A 116 10.75 -12.31 6.11
C VAL A 116 9.65 -12.46 5.08
N ARG A 117 9.97 -12.90 3.85
CA ARG A 117 8.97 -13.11 2.79
C ARG A 117 7.82 -14.03 3.19
N SER A 118 8.11 -15.06 3.99
CA SER A 118 7.12 -16.02 4.48
C SER A 118 6.58 -15.69 5.87
N HIS A 119 6.95 -14.54 6.45
CA HIS A 119 6.55 -14.18 7.80
C HIS A 119 5.18 -13.48 7.78
N GLU A 120 4.30 -13.83 8.71
CA GLU A 120 2.91 -13.31 8.78
C GLU A 120 2.84 -11.77 8.93
N ASP A 121 3.79 -11.18 9.67
CA ASP A 121 3.90 -9.73 9.81
C ASP A 121 4.19 -8.96 8.51
N TYR A 122 4.76 -9.59 7.49
CA TYR A 122 5.10 -8.90 6.24
C TYR A 122 3.83 -8.72 5.37
N ILE A 123 3.53 -7.48 5.00
CA ILE A 123 2.31 -7.14 4.27
C ILE A 123 2.56 -7.07 2.76
N GLY A 124 3.73 -6.54 2.38
CA GLY A 124 4.07 -6.26 1.00
C GLY A 124 3.22 -5.16 0.37
N CYS A 125 3.71 -4.64 -0.75
CA CYS A 125 3.05 -3.62 -1.56
C CYS A 125 3.06 -4.07 -3.02
N VAL A 126 2.05 -3.65 -3.79
CA VAL A 126 1.94 -3.97 -5.21
C VAL A 126 2.19 -2.70 -5.99
N ASN A 127 1.28 -1.74 -5.91
CA ASN A 127 1.31 -0.50 -6.68
C ASN A 127 2.06 0.63 -5.97
N PHE A 128 2.15 0.60 -4.63
CA PHE A 128 2.76 1.66 -3.84
C PHE A 128 3.98 1.12 -3.06
N GLU A 129 5.01 0.71 -3.81
CA GLU A 129 6.19 0.04 -3.23
C GLU A 129 7.09 0.99 -2.41
N ASN A 130 7.65 0.44 -1.34
CA ASN A 130 8.81 0.98 -0.65
C ASN A 130 10.06 0.20 -1.07
N CYS A 131 11.05 0.87 -1.64
CA CYS A 131 12.39 0.37 -1.96
C CYS A 131 13.44 1.28 -1.28
N LEU A 132 13.28 1.48 0.03
CA LEU A 132 14.04 2.46 0.81
C LEU A 132 15.43 1.91 1.17
N ILE A 133 15.52 0.60 1.41
CA ILE A 133 16.74 -0.06 1.90
C ILE A 133 17.65 -0.51 0.75
N GLN A 134 17.07 -0.90 -0.39
CA GLN A 134 17.82 -1.51 -1.50
C GLN A 134 18.78 -0.50 -2.15
N LYS A 135 20.10 -0.76 -2.04
CA LYS A 135 21.15 0.14 -2.54
C LYS A 135 21.31 0.16 -4.08
N ASN A 136 20.89 -0.92 -4.75
CA ASN A 136 21.07 -1.15 -6.19
C ASN A 136 19.74 -1.04 -6.97
N HIS A 137 18.72 -0.43 -6.37
CA HIS A 137 17.45 -0.13 -7.04
C HIS A 137 17.54 1.27 -7.65
N TYR A 138 17.12 1.44 -8.90
CA TYR A 138 16.91 2.77 -9.46
C TYR A 138 15.41 3.08 -9.51
N PRO A 139 14.95 4.19 -8.90
CA PRO A 139 15.73 5.14 -8.10
C PRO A 139 16.02 4.61 -6.70
N THR A 140 17.15 5.02 -6.12
CA THR A 140 17.54 4.54 -4.80
C THR A 140 16.76 5.24 -3.69
N GLY A 141 16.41 4.54 -2.61
CA GLY A 141 15.74 5.16 -1.46
C GLY A 141 14.29 5.56 -1.76
N TYR A 142 13.68 4.90 -2.75
CA TYR A 142 12.34 5.16 -3.23
C TYR A 142 11.29 4.65 -2.24
N GLY A 143 10.21 5.39 -2.01
CA GLY A 143 9.09 4.93 -1.20
C GLY A 143 8.19 6.07 -0.74
N TRP A 144 7.05 5.72 -0.16
CA TRP A 144 6.02 6.67 0.26
C TRP A 144 6.06 7.02 1.75
N ILE A 145 6.87 6.31 2.54
CA ILE A 145 7.13 6.59 3.95
C ILE A 145 8.61 6.84 4.18
N ARG A 146 8.94 7.78 5.06
CA ARG A 146 10.31 8.05 5.50
C ARG A 146 10.49 7.67 6.96
N ALA A 147 11.73 7.36 7.35
CA ALA A 147 12.04 7.06 8.76
C ALA A 147 11.72 8.22 9.73
N ASP A 148 11.68 9.46 9.24
CA ASP A 148 11.27 10.62 10.04
C ASP A 148 9.75 10.76 10.24
N GLY A 149 8.96 9.82 9.69
CA GLY A 149 7.50 9.86 9.78
C GLY A 149 6.80 10.57 8.62
N THR A 150 7.53 11.18 7.70
CA THR A 150 6.90 11.85 6.55
C THR A 150 6.21 10.84 5.64
N ILE A 151 4.94 11.11 5.29
CA ILE A 151 4.16 10.35 4.31
C ILE A 151 4.02 11.15 3.01
N GLY A 152 4.52 10.59 1.92
CA GLY A 152 4.22 11.03 0.56
C GLY A 152 5.25 10.57 -0.47
N ALA A 153 4.84 10.59 -1.72
CA ALA A 153 5.69 10.28 -2.88
C ALA A 153 5.12 10.93 -4.14
N ASN A 154 5.96 11.17 -5.13
CA ASN A 154 5.62 11.47 -6.51
C ASN A 154 6.21 10.35 -7.36
N ALA A 155 5.38 9.44 -7.87
CA ALA A 155 5.90 8.22 -8.48
C ALA A 155 4.93 7.56 -9.45
N THR A 156 5.22 6.33 -9.87
CA THR A 156 4.36 5.55 -10.75
C THR A 156 3.99 4.22 -10.10
N THR A 157 2.80 3.72 -10.43
CA THR A 157 2.34 2.40 -9.96
C THR A 157 3.02 1.25 -10.75
N GLN A 158 2.56 0.01 -10.54
CA GLN A 158 2.88 -1.10 -11.45
C GLN A 158 2.11 -1.00 -12.77
N LYS A 159 2.41 -1.90 -13.70
CA LYS A 159 1.80 -1.91 -15.02
C LYS A 159 0.32 -2.30 -14.92
N TYR A 160 -0.55 -1.48 -15.53
CA TYR A 160 -1.97 -1.76 -15.70
C TYR A 160 -2.71 -2.02 -14.38
N PRO A 161 -2.62 -1.09 -13.42
CA PRO A 161 -3.25 -1.30 -12.13
C PRO A 161 -4.78 -1.33 -12.26
N THR A 162 -5.43 -1.88 -11.26
CA THR A 162 -6.88 -1.80 -11.13
C THR A 162 -7.29 -1.09 -9.84
N VAL A 163 -8.51 -0.53 -9.83
CA VAL A 163 -9.09 0.03 -8.59
C VAL A 163 -9.20 -1.05 -7.51
N ARG A 164 -9.47 -2.31 -7.89
CA ARG A 164 -9.47 -3.46 -6.98
C ARG A 164 -8.12 -3.62 -6.29
N GLU A 165 -7.03 -3.62 -7.04
CA GLU A 165 -5.68 -3.70 -6.46
C GLU A 165 -5.38 -2.54 -5.51
N PHE A 166 -5.81 -1.33 -5.84
CA PHE A 166 -5.65 -0.18 -4.93
C PHE A 166 -6.42 -0.37 -3.63
N ILE A 167 -7.69 -0.81 -3.70
CA ILE A 167 -8.51 -1.09 -2.52
C ILE A 167 -7.87 -2.18 -1.67
N GLU A 168 -7.50 -3.31 -2.27
CA GLU A 168 -6.93 -4.46 -1.55
C GLU A 168 -5.58 -4.13 -0.90
N GLU A 169 -4.71 -3.37 -1.58
CA GLU A 169 -3.43 -2.95 -1.01
C GLU A 169 -3.64 -2.01 0.19
N TRP A 170 -4.47 -0.98 0.03
CA TRP A 170 -4.73 -0.03 1.11
C TRP A 170 -5.57 -0.61 2.24
N TYR A 171 -6.39 -1.63 1.96
CA TYR A 171 -7.10 -2.40 2.97
C TYR A 171 -6.12 -3.09 3.92
N LYS A 172 -5.15 -3.83 3.38
CA LYS A 172 -4.13 -4.53 4.18
C LYS A 172 -3.29 -3.56 4.99
N LEU A 173 -2.88 -2.44 4.36
CA LEU A 173 -2.11 -1.40 5.04
C LEU A 173 -2.92 -0.72 6.14
N LEU A 174 -4.19 -0.38 5.91
CA LEU A 174 -5.02 0.29 6.92
C LEU A 174 -5.41 -0.64 8.07
N TYR A 175 -5.59 -1.93 7.79
CA TYR A 175 -5.80 -2.95 8.83
C TYR A 175 -4.59 -3.07 9.75
N ALA A 176 -3.37 -3.05 9.19
CA ALA A 176 -2.15 -3.09 9.97
C ALA A 176 -1.80 -1.76 10.65
N PHE A 177 -2.13 -0.64 10.00
CA PHE A 177 -1.74 0.71 10.40
C PHE A 177 -2.99 1.62 10.44
N PRO A 178 -3.87 1.46 11.45
CA PRO A 178 -5.18 2.13 11.49
C PRO A 178 -5.10 3.65 11.64
N TYR A 179 -3.92 4.20 11.91
CA TYR A 179 -3.65 5.63 12.03
C TYR A 179 -3.29 6.31 10.69
N LEU A 180 -3.19 5.56 9.59
CA LEU A 180 -2.86 6.13 8.30
C LEU A 180 -3.94 7.13 7.83
N ASN A 181 -3.48 8.31 7.44
CA ASN A 181 -4.35 9.37 6.92
C ASN A 181 -3.66 10.09 5.75
N LEU A 182 -4.07 9.75 4.52
CA LEU A 182 -3.39 10.19 3.30
C LEU A 182 -4.31 10.20 2.08
N ILE A 183 -3.95 11.01 1.09
CA ILE A 183 -4.57 11.07 -0.23
C ILE A 183 -3.55 10.69 -1.28
N ILE A 184 -3.98 9.87 -2.23
CA ILE A 184 -3.23 9.46 -3.42
C ILE A 184 -4.05 9.90 -4.62
N ALA A 185 -3.52 10.84 -5.39
CA ALA A 185 -4.10 11.23 -6.65
C ALA A 185 -3.34 10.51 -7.77
N VAL A 186 -4.04 9.70 -8.56
CA VAL A 186 -3.49 8.88 -9.65
C VAL A 186 -3.97 9.45 -10.98
N THR A 187 -3.06 9.59 -11.95
CA THR A 187 -3.36 10.17 -13.27
C THR A 187 -3.76 9.11 -14.30
N GLY A 188 -4.28 9.57 -15.44
CA GLY A 188 -4.52 8.75 -16.63
C GLY A 188 -3.31 8.58 -17.56
N TRP A 189 -2.10 8.94 -17.13
CA TRP A 189 -0.91 8.93 -17.98
C TRP A 189 -0.32 7.54 -18.20
N ASN A 190 -0.01 7.22 -19.46
CA ASN A 190 0.83 6.06 -19.78
C ASN A 190 2.30 6.40 -19.54
N GLU A 191 2.84 5.95 -18.41
CA GLU A 191 4.21 6.21 -17.95
C GLU A 191 4.54 7.71 -18.02
N GLY A 192 4.24 8.47 -16.97
CA GLY A 192 4.52 9.91 -16.98
C GLY A 192 4.81 10.47 -15.60
N PRO A 193 5.18 11.76 -15.50
CA PRO A 193 5.79 12.52 -16.60
C PRO A 193 7.19 11.95 -16.95
N TRP A 194 7.61 12.14 -18.19
CA TRP A 194 8.87 11.60 -18.71
C TRP A 194 10.07 12.51 -18.33
N GLY A 195 11.17 11.93 -17.84
CA GLY A 195 12.44 12.65 -17.61
C GLY A 195 12.58 13.42 -16.29
N ASP A 196 13.48 14.41 -16.25
CA ASP A 196 13.73 15.32 -15.11
C ASP A 196 12.64 16.41 -14.94
N GLU A 197 11.51 16.28 -15.64
CA GLU A 197 10.46 17.30 -15.66
C GLU A 197 9.65 17.30 -14.35
N THR A 198 9.86 18.37 -13.57
CA THR A 198 8.99 18.69 -12.45
C THR A 198 7.66 19.22 -12.98
N VAL A 199 6.65 18.35 -13.06
CA VAL A 199 5.30 18.74 -13.45
C VAL A 199 4.69 19.68 -12.42
N SER A 200 4.07 20.77 -12.86
CA SER A 200 3.39 21.70 -11.96
C SER A 200 2.19 21.03 -11.26
N GLU A 201 1.74 21.57 -10.13
CA GLU A 201 0.48 21.09 -9.52
C GLU A 201 -0.71 21.21 -10.47
N GLU A 202 -0.75 22.28 -11.27
CA GLU A 202 -1.86 22.55 -12.18
C GLU A 202 -1.94 21.52 -13.31
N GLU A 203 -0.82 21.23 -13.97
CA GLU A 203 -0.74 20.20 -15.01
C GLU A 203 -1.07 18.82 -14.47
N PHE A 204 -0.52 18.47 -13.30
CA PHE A 204 -0.86 17.23 -12.63
C PHE A 204 -2.37 17.09 -12.39
N CYS A 205 -3.02 18.14 -11.88
CA CYS A 205 -4.44 18.10 -11.56
C CYS A 205 -5.35 17.95 -12.79
N LYS A 206 -4.91 18.39 -13.98
CA LYS A 206 -5.68 18.22 -15.23
C LYS A 206 -5.84 16.74 -15.62
N GLU A 207 -4.93 15.90 -15.14
CA GLU A 207 -4.75 14.52 -15.60
C GLU A 207 -5.13 13.50 -14.54
N VAL A 208 -5.57 13.95 -13.35
CA VAL A 208 -6.05 13.10 -12.28
C VAL A 208 -7.27 12.31 -12.76
N ALA A 209 -7.16 10.99 -12.68
CA ALA A 209 -8.20 10.05 -13.09
C ALA A 209 -8.95 9.46 -11.88
N VAL A 210 -8.25 9.23 -10.76
CA VAL A 210 -8.85 8.66 -9.55
C VAL A 210 -8.09 9.07 -8.29
N GLY A 211 -8.80 9.17 -7.19
CA GLY A 211 -8.24 9.38 -5.86
C GLY A 211 -8.45 8.19 -4.96
N ILE A 212 -7.46 7.89 -4.13
CA ILE A 212 -7.59 6.94 -3.01
C ILE A 212 -7.37 7.76 -1.75
N TYR A 213 -8.43 7.94 -0.97
CA TYR A 213 -8.37 8.63 0.31
C TYR A 213 -8.48 7.63 1.46
N VAL A 214 -7.43 7.54 2.25
CA VAL A 214 -7.31 6.62 3.38
C VAL A 214 -7.34 7.46 4.65
N HIS A 215 -8.28 7.20 5.55
CA HIS A 215 -8.42 7.94 6.82
C HIS A 215 -9.39 7.22 7.75
N ASP A 216 -9.27 7.38 9.07
CA ASP A 216 -10.31 6.98 10.04
C ASP A 216 -10.89 5.57 9.82
N ARG A 217 -10.01 4.60 9.48
CA ARG A 217 -10.39 3.22 9.10
C ARG A 217 -11.36 3.16 7.91
N LYS A 218 -11.20 4.08 6.97
CA LYS A 218 -11.99 4.20 5.75
C LYS A 218 -11.09 4.36 4.53
N ILE A 219 -11.50 3.74 3.44
CA ILE A 219 -10.91 3.87 2.11
C ILE A 219 -12.00 4.42 1.19
N GLU A 220 -11.77 5.62 0.66
CA GLU A 220 -12.65 6.25 -0.31
C GLU A 220 -11.97 6.30 -1.68
N ILE A 221 -12.59 5.66 -2.67
CA ILE A 221 -12.25 5.86 -4.08
C ILE A 221 -13.00 7.09 -4.56
N LEU A 222 -12.27 8.15 -4.89
CA LEU A 222 -12.82 9.47 -5.23
C LEU A 222 -12.82 9.69 -6.73
N ASN A 223 -13.86 10.39 -7.21
CA ASN A 223 -13.88 10.95 -8.56
C ASN A 223 -12.83 12.10 -8.71
N PRO A 224 -12.47 12.50 -9.94
CA PRO A 224 -11.42 13.51 -10.14
C PRO A 224 -11.64 14.85 -9.42
N PRO A 225 -12.82 15.49 -9.47
CA PRO A 225 -13.04 16.76 -8.78
C PRO A 225 -12.79 16.68 -7.26
N ASN A 226 -13.31 15.64 -6.61
CA ASN A 226 -13.12 15.43 -5.17
C ASN A 226 -11.66 15.09 -4.84
N THR A 227 -11.00 14.30 -5.69
CA THR A 227 -9.59 13.96 -5.57
C THR A 227 -8.72 15.22 -5.60
N ILE A 228 -8.92 16.08 -6.60
CA ILE A 228 -8.14 17.31 -6.78
C ILE A 228 -8.32 18.24 -5.58
N ALA A 229 -9.56 18.44 -5.12
CA ALA A 229 -9.84 19.28 -3.95
C ALA A 229 -9.12 18.76 -2.69
N LYS A 230 -9.20 17.45 -2.43
CA LYS A 230 -8.57 16.81 -1.28
C LYS A 230 -7.03 16.86 -1.37
N TYR A 231 -6.48 16.49 -2.53
CA TYR A 231 -5.05 16.50 -2.81
C TYR A 231 -4.45 17.89 -2.60
N LYS A 232 -5.06 18.96 -3.15
CA LYS A 232 -4.58 20.34 -2.95
C LYS A 232 -4.54 20.73 -1.47
N GLY A 233 -5.55 20.34 -0.70
CA GLY A 233 -5.60 20.56 0.74
C GLY A 233 -4.44 19.88 1.48
N TYR A 234 -4.13 18.63 1.14
CA TYR A 234 -3.03 17.88 1.75
C TYR A 234 -1.67 18.37 1.25
N ASN A 235 -1.51 18.65 -0.04
CA ASN A 235 -0.26 19.14 -0.61
C ASN A 235 0.13 20.50 0.00
N LYS A 236 -0.84 21.38 0.25
CA LYS A 236 -0.60 22.64 0.96
C LYS A 236 -0.11 22.45 2.40
N ARG A 237 -0.58 21.41 3.09
CA ARG A 237 -0.25 21.15 4.51
C ARG A 237 1.02 20.31 4.71
N TYR A 238 1.22 19.33 3.83
CA TYR A 238 2.19 18.26 4.01
C TYR A 238 3.14 18.09 2.81
N GLY A 239 2.95 18.85 1.73
CA GLY A 239 3.75 18.75 0.51
C GLY A 239 5.02 19.60 0.51
N THR A 240 5.48 20.07 1.66
CA THR A 240 6.67 20.92 1.78
C THR A 240 7.76 20.24 2.61
N PRO A 241 9.03 20.26 2.15
CA PRO A 241 9.46 20.81 0.87
C PRO A 241 9.23 19.82 -0.30
N PRO A 242 8.85 20.30 -1.50
CA PRO A 242 8.32 19.47 -2.59
C PRO A 242 9.34 18.48 -3.15
N GLU A 243 10.62 18.85 -3.19
CA GLU A 243 11.70 18.04 -3.72
C GLU A 243 11.88 16.73 -2.96
N LYS A 244 11.53 16.68 -1.67
CA LYS A 244 11.62 15.44 -0.90
C LYS A 244 10.70 14.34 -1.43
N PHE A 245 9.59 14.72 -2.07
CA PHE A 245 8.62 13.77 -2.63
C PHE A 245 9.01 13.28 -4.01
N GLU A 246 10.01 13.91 -4.66
CA GLU A 246 10.55 13.42 -5.92
C GLU A 246 11.13 12.03 -5.74
N ARG A 247 10.81 11.17 -6.70
CA ARG A 247 11.25 9.79 -6.73
C ARG A 247 12.79 9.69 -6.72
N GLU A 248 13.48 10.63 -7.37
CA GLU A 248 14.94 10.71 -7.47
C GLU A 248 15.61 11.46 -6.31
N TYR A 249 14.86 11.91 -5.29
CA TYR A 249 15.40 12.74 -4.20
C TYR A 249 16.68 12.16 -3.58
N TYR A 250 16.66 10.89 -3.17
CA TYR A 250 17.83 10.23 -2.57
C TYR A 250 18.92 9.85 -3.57
N GLU A 251 18.60 9.79 -4.86
CA GLU A 251 19.60 9.63 -5.91
C GLU A 251 20.41 10.94 -6.06
N LYS A 252 19.71 12.08 -6.11
CA LYS A 252 20.31 13.42 -6.14
C LYS A 252 21.12 13.70 -4.85
N HIS A 253 20.69 13.15 -3.71
CA HIS A 253 21.32 13.32 -2.39
C HIS A 253 22.10 12.07 -1.92
N LYS A 254 22.65 11.27 -2.84
CA LYS A 254 23.23 9.95 -2.52
C LYS A 254 24.31 9.91 -1.45
N TYR A 255 25.05 11.00 -1.25
CA TYR A 255 26.08 11.08 -0.19
C TYR A 255 25.48 11.44 1.18
N GLU A 256 24.32 12.10 1.19
CA GLU A 256 23.58 12.45 2.39
C GLU A 256 22.59 11.35 2.79
N ARG A 257 22.16 10.52 1.83
CA ARG A 257 21.23 9.40 2.09
C ARG A 257 21.77 8.48 3.18
N TYR A 258 23.06 8.15 3.17
CA TYR A 258 23.65 7.28 4.18
C TYR A 258 23.73 7.91 5.58
N LYS A 259 23.51 9.23 5.66
CA LYS A 259 23.33 9.96 6.93
C LYS A 259 21.87 9.96 7.39
N THR A 260 20.93 9.60 6.52
CA THR A 260 19.52 9.41 6.91
C THR A 260 19.32 8.04 7.54
N GLU A 261 18.45 7.98 8.53
CA GLU A 261 18.21 6.78 9.34
C GLU A 261 17.81 5.56 8.48
N GLN A 262 16.94 5.74 7.48
CA GLN A 262 16.40 4.65 6.65
C GLN A 262 17.40 3.93 5.74
N ALA A 263 18.50 4.57 5.32
CA ALA A 263 19.48 3.98 4.40
C ALA A 263 20.75 3.47 5.11
N ASN A 264 20.75 3.49 6.45
CA ASN A 264 21.86 3.03 7.28
C ASN A 264 21.80 1.49 7.46
N PRO A 265 22.92 0.75 7.32
CA PRO A 265 22.99 -0.67 7.67
C PRO A 265 22.44 -1.02 9.06
N ALA A 266 22.58 -0.13 10.05
CA ALA A 266 22.02 -0.32 11.39
C ALA A 266 20.49 -0.39 11.38
N TYR A 267 19.84 0.36 10.48
CA TYR A 267 18.39 0.34 10.34
C TYR A 267 17.90 -0.97 9.72
N LEU A 268 18.58 -1.46 8.68
CA LEU A 268 18.29 -2.79 8.13
C LEU A 268 18.48 -3.90 9.18
N ARG A 269 19.55 -3.82 9.98
CA ARG A 269 19.78 -4.73 11.11
C ARG A 269 18.57 -4.73 12.05
N LYS A 270 18.12 -3.55 12.48
CA LYS A 270 16.95 -3.37 13.34
C LYS A 270 15.67 -3.93 12.71
N CYS A 271 15.45 -3.75 11.40
CA CYS A 271 14.32 -4.35 10.69
C CYS A 271 14.35 -5.87 10.74
N ILE A 272 15.51 -6.51 10.50
CA ILE A 272 15.65 -7.98 10.53
C ILE A 272 15.43 -8.50 11.95
N GLU A 273 16.03 -7.88 12.96
CA GLU A 273 15.92 -8.27 14.37
C GLU A 273 14.48 -8.15 14.89
N ALA A 274 13.69 -7.20 14.36
CA ALA A 274 12.27 -7.06 14.71
C ALA A 274 11.39 -8.25 14.28
N TYR A 275 11.88 -9.09 13.34
CA TYR A 275 11.25 -10.37 13.00
C TYR A 275 11.76 -11.54 13.87
N GLY A 276 12.53 -11.26 14.94
CA GLY A 276 13.15 -12.29 15.77
C GLY A 276 14.31 -13.03 15.09
N LEU A 277 14.87 -12.47 14.01
CA LEU A 277 15.94 -13.09 13.23
C LEU A 277 17.34 -12.59 13.65
N ASP A 278 18.33 -13.45 13.47
CA ASP A 278 19.75 -13.12 13.68
C ASP A 278 20.31 -12.35 12.47
N ALA A 279 20.35 -11.03 12.59
CA ALA A 279 20.79 -10.16 11.49
C ALA A 279 22.25 -10.41 11.07
N ASP A 280 23.16 -10.77 11.98
CA ASP A 280 24.55 -11.04 11.62
C ASP A 280 24.67 -12.29 10.73
N LYS A 281 23.82 -13.32 10.95
CA LYS A 281 23.76 -14.50 10.07
C LYS A 281 23.14 -14.18 8.71
N ILE A 282 22.08 -13.39 8.70
CA ILE A 282 21.36 -13.03 7.47
C ILE A 282 22.23 -12.14 6.57
N LEU A 283 22.86 -11.10 7.14
CA LEU A 283 23.64 -10.13 6.38
C LEU A 283 25.00 -10.65 5.91
N LYS A 284 25.57 -11.70 6.54
CA LYS A 284 26.81 -12.34 6.08
C LYS A 284 26.65 -13.18 4.80
N ARG A 285 25.42 -13.50 4.41
CA ARG A 285 25.11 -14.34 3.23
C ARG A 285 24.74 -13.52 1.98
N GLY A 286 24.66 -12.19 2.09
CA GLY A 286 24.25 -11.27 1.02
C GLY A 286 25.38 -10.43 0.45
#